data_AF-A0A0G0XJT5-F1
#
_entry.id   AF-A0A0G0XJT5-F1
#
_cell.length_a   1.000
_cell.length_b   1.000
_cell.length_c   1.000
_cell.angle_alpha   90.00
_cell.angle_beta   90.00
_cell.angle_gamma   90.00
#
_symmetry.space_group_name_H-M   'P 1'
#
loop_
_entity.id
_entity.type
_entity.pdbx_description
1 polymer ?
#
loop_
_entity_poly.entity_id
_entity_poly.type
_entity_poly.pdbx_seq_one_letter_code
_entity_poly.pdbx_strand_id
1 'polypeptide(L)'
;MYYSRSNVNTVFFWIAWFLISAWVLRTFYFSFDKKKIDRLKLTSFGIDLSALILFFFPWLPLTMGAWSAWQLILRGDLLLLFLLLLVVSAGALFLTNEHTLLKLGASLHIAASIFFFVPVIRLMPDTVTITWHSVAPIVVSLLLLTGNVFVLMLWHQLQLKEKGKRSHKRK
;
A
#
# COMPACT_ATOMS: atom_id res chain seq x y z
N MET A 1 -17.05 34.89 -6.50
CA MET A 1 -18.09 33.98 -5.97
C MET A 1 -17.81 32.53 -6.41
N TYR A 2 -16.62 31.97 -6.07
CA TYR A 2 -16.17 30.63 -6.51
C TYR A 2 -15.87 29.66 -5.35
N TYR A 3 -16.00 30.11 -4.09
CA TYR A 3 -15.66 29.33 -2.90
C TYR A 3 -16.75 28.32 -2.45
N SER A 4 -17.99 28.48 -2.91
CA SER A 4 -19.10 27.63 -2.44
C SER A 4 -19.10 26.22 -3.08
N ARG A 5 -18.71 26.09 -4.36
CA ARG A 5 -18.68 24.80 -5.07
C ARG A 5 -17.59 23.84 -4.57
N SER A 6 -16.44 24.36 -4.12
CA SER A 6 -15.36 23.50 -3.60
C SER A 6 -15.80 22.77 -2.35
N ASN A 7 -16.47 23.45 -1.43
CA ASN A 7 -16.91 22.87 -0.16
C ASN A 7 -17.94 21.75 -0.35
N VAL A 8 -18.87 21.92 -1.29
CA VAL A 8 -19.87 20.91 -1.61
C VAL A 8 -19.21 19.66 -2.19
N ASN A 9 -18.26 19.81 -3.12
CA ASN A 9 -17.50 18.67 -3.66
C ASN A 9 -16.66 17.97 -2.59
N THR A 10 -16.05 18.73 -1.68
CA THR A 10 -15.31 18.19 -0.54
C THR A 10 -16.22 17.39 0.39
N VAL A 11 -17.41 17.90 0.71
CA VAL A 11 -18.39 17.21 1.56
C VAL A 11 -18.86 15.91 0.89
N PHE A 12 -19.19 15.93 -0.40
CA PHE A 12 -19.56 14.71 -1.13
C PHE A 12 -18.43 13.68 -1.17
N PHE A 13 -17.18 14.11 -1.34
CA PHE A 13 -16.02 13.23 -1.26
C PHE A 13 -15.94 12.55 0.10
N TRP A 14 -16.05 13.29 1.21
CA TRP A 14 -16.00 12.73 2.56
C TRP A 14 -17.16 11.79 2.86
N ILE A 15 -18.38 12.10 2.39
CA ILE A 15 -19.55 11.23 2.55
C ILE A 15 -19.36 9.92 1.77
N ALA A 16 -18.96 10.01 0.50
CA ALA A 16 -18.68 8.83 -0.32
C ALA A 16 -17.56 7.99 0.31
N TRP A 17 -16.49 8.63 0.78
CA TRP A 17 -15.38 7.99 1.46
C TRP A 17 -15.80 7.29 2.76
N PHE A 18 -16.64 7.93 3.56
CA PHE A 18 -17.20 7.35 4.78
C PHE A 18 -18.05 6.11 4.47
N LEU A 19 -18.94 6.19 3.48
CA LEU A 19 -19.79 5.07 3.07
C LEU A 19 -18.96 3.88 2.57
N ILE A 20 -17.95 4.14 1.73
CA ILE A 20 -17.03 3.10 1.24
C ILE A 20 -16.28 2.48 2.41
N SER A 21 -15.74 3.29 3.31
CA SER A 21 -15.00 2.83 4.49
C SER A 21 -15.88 1.96 5.40
N ALA A 22 -17.10 2.40 5.69
CA ALA A 22 -18.07 1.68 6.51
C ALA A 22 -18.48 0.35 5.85
N TRP A 23 -18.66 0.33 4.52
CA TRP A 23 -18.99 -0.87 3.77
C TRP A 23 -17.85 -1.90 3.76
N VAL A 24 -16.61 -1.43 3.57
CA VAL A 24 -15.39 -2.24 3.62
C VAL A 24 -15.22 -2.84 5.02
N LEU A 25 -15.40 -2.04 6.08
CA LEU A 25 -15.38 -2.52 7.46
C LEU A 25 -16.45 -3.61 7.68
N ARG A 26 -17.70 -3.34 7.30
CA ARG A 26 -18.80 -4.29 7.50
C ARG A 26 -18.54 -5.62 6.79
N THR A 27 -18.04 -5.56 5.55
CA THR A 27 -17.87 -6.73 4.70
C THR A 27 -16.74 -7.64 5.18
N PHE A 28 -15.66 -7.07 5.71
CA PHE A 28 -14.45 -7.83 5.99
C PHE A 28 -14.06 -7.89 7.47
N TYR A 29 -14.71 -7.14 8.36
CA TYR A 29 -14.40 -7.19 9.79
C TYR A 29 -15.21 -8.26 10.53
N PHE A 30 -16.49 -8.48 10.17
CA PHE A 30 -17.41 -9.22 11.03
C PHE A 30 -17.61 -10.71 10.71
N SER A 31 -17.24 -11.20 9.53
CA SER A 31 -17.38 -12.63 9.21
C SER A 31 -16.19 -13.21 8.46
N PHE A 32 -15.73 -14.37 8.95
CA PHE A 32 -14.67 -15.16 8.33
C PHE A 32 -15.18 -15.82 7.05
N ASP A 33 -14.46 -15.63 5.96
CA ASP A 33 -14.69 -16.34 4.70
C ASP A 33 -13.36 -16.56 3.98
N LYS A 34 -13.09 -17.80 3.56
CA LYS A 34 -11.87 -18.13 2.80
C LYS A 34 -11.76 -17.31 1.51
N LYS A 35 -12.89 -17.05 0.82
CA LYS A 35 -12.90 -16.23 -0.39
C LYS A 35 -12.48 -14.79 -0.11
N LYS A 36 -12.75 -14.26 1.09
CA LYS A 36 -12.30 -12.92 1.49
C LYS A 36 -10.80 -12.87 1.70
N ILE A 37 -10.20 -13.91 2.30
CA ILE A 37 -8.75 -14.02 2.44
C ILE A 37 -8.08 -14.01 1.07
N ASP A 38 -8.56 -14.82 0.12
CA ASP A 38 -7.96 -14.90 -1.21
C ASP A 38 -8.10 -13.58 -1.98
N ARG A 39 -9.25 -12.90 -1.86
CA ARG A 39 -9.43 -11.53 -2.40
C ARG A 39 -8.45 -10.55 -1.77
N LEU A 40 -8.31 -10.53 -0.44
CA LEU A 40 -7.41 -9.63 0.26
C LEU A 40 -5.94 -9.88 -0.09
N LYS A 41 -5.54 -11.14 -0.26
CA LYS A 41 -4.22 -11.52 -0.75
C LYS A 41 -3.96 -10.97 -2.15
N LEU A 42 -4.89 -11.22 -3.08
CA LEU A 42 -4.76 -10.77 -4.47
C LEU A 42 -4.75 -9.25 -4.57
N THR A 43 -5.58 -8.56 -3.79
CA THR A 43 -5.59 -7.09 -3.73
C THR A 43 -4.30 -6.55 -3.16
N SER A 44 -3.78 -7.12 -2.07
CA SER A 44 -2.49 -6.68 -1.48
C SER A 44 -1.33 -6.90 -2.46
N PHE A 45 -1.28 -8.08 -3.10
CA PHE A 45 -0.32 -8.35 -4.17
C PHE A 45 -0.46 -7.38 -5.35
N GLY A 46 -1.69 -7.07 -5.77
CA GLY A 46 -1.94 -6.11 -6.86
C GLY A 46 -1.48 -4.70 -6.52
N ILE A 47 -1.60 -4.28 -5.26
CA ILE A 47 -1.09 -2.99 -4.77
C ILE A 47 0.44 -2.99 -4.81
N ASP A 48 1.10 -4.03 -4.30
CA ASP A 48 2.56 -4.15 -4.34
C ASP A 48 3.08 -4.19 -5.76
N LEU A 49 2.45 -4.96 -6.64
CA LEU A 49 2.79 -5.02 -8.05
C LEU A 49 2.65 -3.67 -8.73
N SER A 50 1.58 -2.93 -8.42
CA SER A 50 1.36 -1.58 -8.95
C SER A 50 2.42 -0.60 -8.43
N ALA A 51 2.79 -0.71 -7.16
CA ALA A 51 3.90 0.06 -6.59
C ALA A 51 5.21 -0.26 -7.31
N LEU A 52 5.53 -1.53 -7.56
CA LEU A 52 6.72 -1.97 -8.30
C LEU A 52 6.75 -1.44 -9.74
N ILE A 53 5.61 -1.45 -10.44
CA ILE A 53 5.52 -0.86 -11.79
C ILE A 53 5.89 0.63 -11.74
N LEU A 54 5.45 1.35 -10.71
CA LEU A 54 5.76 2.77 -10.53
C LEU A 54 7.24 3.06 -10.18
N PHE A 55 8.05 2.07 -9.81
CA PHE A 55 9.51 2.25 -9.67
C PHE A 55 10.21 2.53 -11.01
N PHE A 56 9.60 2.12 -12.12
CA PHE A 56 10.14 2.37 -13.46
C PHE A 56 9.81 3.76 -13.99
N PHE A 57 8.89 4.48 -13.34
CA PHE A 57 8.52 5.84 -13.70
C PHE A 57 9.46 6.87 -13.06
N PRO A 58 9.54 8.09 -13.60
CA PRO A 58 10.35 9.16 -13.02
C PRO A 58 9.91 9.48 -11.58
N TRP A 59 10.89 9.53 -10.67
CA TRP A 59 10.67 9.92 -9.27
C TRP A 59 11.23 11.30 -8.96
N LEU A 60 12.24 11.73 -9.72
CA LEU A 60 12.81 13.07 -9.64
C LEU A 60 12.16 14.02 -10.65
N PRO A 61 12.09 15.33 -10.34
CA PRO A 61 11.64 16.34 -11.29
C PRO A 61 12.58 16.42 -12.51
N LEU A 62 12.06 16.95 -13.62
CA LEU A 62 12.83 17.17 -14.86
C LEU A 62 14.13 17.96 -14.65
N THR A 63 14.10 18.94 -13.74
CA THR A 63 15.27 19.77 -13.38
C THR A 63 16.41 18.96 -12.76
N MET A 64 16.12 17.78 -12.21
CA MET A 64 17.09 16.86 -11.61
C MET A 64 17.35 15.63 -12.50
N GLY A 65 16.98 15.69 -13.79
CA GLY A 65 17.25 14.65 -14.77
C GLY A 65 16.15 13.59 -14.94
N ALA A 66 14.99 13.76 -14.28
CA ALA A 66 13.83 12.86 -14.39
C ALA A 66 14.14 11.36 -14.17
N TRP A 67 15.07 11.06 -13.26
CA TRP A 67 15.46 9.67 -13.01
C TRP A 67 14.34 8.88 -12.34
N SER A 68 14.17 7.64 -12.79
CA SER A 68 13.29 6.67 -12.14
C SER A 68 13.94 6.06 -10.90
N ALA A 69 13.14 5.47 -10.01
CA ALA A 69 13.68 4.75 -8.86
C ALA A 69 14.61 3.61 -9.30
N TRP A 70 14.27 2.92 -10.38
CA TRP A 70 15.15 1.88 -10.95
C TRP A 70 16.51 2.43 -11.38
N GLN A 71 16.54 3.57 -12.08
CA GLN A 71 17.79 4.20 -12.49
C GLN A 71 18.62 4.67 -11.29
N LEU A 72 17.96 5.15 -10.23
CA LEU A 72 18.62 5.54 -8.97
C LEU A 72 19.24 4.32 -8.26
N ILE A 73 18.56 3.17 -8.28
CA ILE A 73 19.10 1.91 -7.73
C ILE A 73 20.35 1.47 -8.50
N LEU A 74 20.31 1.52 -9.84
CA LEU A 74 21.48 1.18 -10.67
C LEU A 74 22.68 2.13 -10.43
N ARG A 75 22.42 3.34 -9.96
CA ARG A 75 23.44 4.32 -9.55
C ARG A 75 23.92 4.14 -8.11
N GLY A 76 23.42 3.12 -7.39
CA GLY A 76 23.86 2.77 -6.05
C GLY A 76 23.00 3.31 -4.91
N ASP A 77 21.76 3.75 -5.15
CA ASP A 77 20.87 4.15 -4.06
C ASP A 77 20.39 2.94 -3.24
N LEU A 78 21.07 2.69 -2.11
CA LEU A 78 20.80 1.57 -1.22
C LEU A 78 19.44 1.65 -0.52
N LEU A 79 18.89 2.86 -0.30
CA LEU A 79 17.59 3.03 0.35
C LEU A 79 16.47 2.58 -0.58
N LEU A 80 16.53 2.97 -1.86
CA LEU A 80 15.58 2.51 -2.87
C LEU A 80 15.72 1.01 -3.15
N LEU A 81 16.95 0.46 -3.10
CA LEU A 81 17.16 -0.98 -3.22
C LEU A 81 16.51 -1.73 -2.04
N PHE A 82 16.74 -1.26 -0.81
CA PHE A 82 16.14 -1.85 0.38
C PHE A 82 14.60 -1.78 0.33
N LEU A 83 14.05 -0.64 -0.07
CA LEU A 83 12.61 -0.46 -0.26
C LEU A 83 12.06 -1.42 -1.34
N LEU A 84 12.76 -1.55 -2.47
CA LEU A 84 12.39 -2.49 -3.53
C LEU A 84 12.33 -3.92 -2.98
N LEU A 85 13.36 -4.34 -2.23
CA LEU A 85 13.41 -5.67 -1.62
C LEU A 85 12.25 -5.90 -0.64
N LEU A 86 11.88 -4.90 0.16
CA LEU A 86 10.73 -5.00 1.06
C LEU A 86 9.42 -5.21 0.29
N VAL A 87 9.16 -4.41 -0.75
CA VAL A 87 7.92 -4.50 -1.54
C VAL A 87 7.86 -5.82 -2.34
N VAL A 88 8.98 -6.23 -2.96
CA VAL A 88 9.05 -7.53 -3.66
C VAL A 88 8.82 -8.68 -2.70
N SER A 89 9.44 -8.66 -1.51
CA SER A 89 9.29 -9.71 -0.51
C SER A 89 7.86 -9.76 0.04
N ALA A 90 7.24 -8.61 0.31
CA ALA A 90 5.84 -8.53 0.74
C ALA A 90 4.90 -9.13 -0.32
N GLY A 91 5.04 -8.71 -1.57
CA GLY A 91 4.25 -9.22 -2.69
C GLY A 91 4.41 -10.73 -2.88
N ALA A 92 5.64 -11.25 -2.86
CA ALA A 92 5.91 -12.68 -2.95
C ALA A 92 5.25 -13.48 -1.82
N LEU A 93 5.30 -12.96 -0.59
CA LEU A 93 4.69 -13.61 0.57
C LEU A 93 3.17 -13.65 0.47
N PHE A 94 2.52 -12.67 -0.16
CA PHE A 94 1.07 -12.69 -0.41
C PHE A 94 0.61 -13.75 -1.40
N LEU A 95 1.50 -14.31 -2.22
CA LEU A 95 1.18 -15.44 -3.10
C LEU A 95 1.15 -16.78 -2.35
N THR A 96 1.76 -16.84 -1.16
CA THR A 96 1.82 -18.08 -0.36
C THR A 96 0.49 -18.40 0.34
N ASN A 97 0.27 -19.66 0.69
CA ASN A 97 -0.91 -20.09 1.47
C ASN A 97 -0.62 -20.24 2.97
N GLU A 98 0.63 -20.01 3.37
CA GLU A 98 1.09 -20.21 4.74
C GLU A 98 0.73 -19.02 5.62
N HIS A 99 0.11 -19.32 6.77
CA HIS A 99 -0.42 -18.32 7.69
C HIS A 99 0.67 -17.41 8.26
N THR A 100 1.80 -18.00 8.63
CA THR A 100 2.96 -17.26 9.17
C THR A 100 3.59 -16.38 8.11
N LEU A 101 3.68 -16.87 6.87
CA LEU A 101 4.25 -16.11 5.74
C LEU A 101 3.36 -14.92 5.36
N LEU A 102 2.04 -15.08 5.40
CA LEU A 102 1.11 -13.97 5.15
C LEU A 102 1.20 -12.88 6.22
N LYS A 103 1.38 -13.24 7.50
CA LYS A 103 1.66 -12.27 8.57
C LYS A 103 3.01 -11.58 8.35
N LEU A 104 4.04 -12.33 7.95
CA LEU A 104 5.33 -11.72 7.64
C LEU A 104 5.22 -10.74 6.47
N GLY A 105 4.54 -11.12 5.37
CA GLY A 105 4.29 -10.25 4.22
C GLY A 105 3.55 -8.98 4.61
N ALA A 106 2.55 -9.11 5.49
CA ALA A 106 1.84 -7.98 6.06
C ALA A 106 2.76 -7.02 6.85
N SER A 107 3.64 -7.56 7.70
CA SER A 107 4.63 -6.76 8.43
C SER A 107 5.61 -6.06 7.49
N LEU A 108 6.09 -6.76 6.44
CA LEU A 108 6.99 -6.19 5.45
C LEU A 108 6.33 -5.08 4.64
N HIS A 109 5.05 -5.23 4.26
CA HIS A 109 4.28 -4.17 3.60
C HIS A 109 4.19 -2.91 4.46
N ILE A 110 3.83 -3.07 5.74
CA ILE A 110 3.73 -1.95 6.69
C ILE A 110 5.10 -1.29 6.87
N ALA A 111 6.16 -2.09 7.01
CA ALA A 111 7.51 -1.57 7.07
C ALA A 111 7.88 -0.80 5.80
N ALA A 112 7.59 -1.35 4.61
CA ALA A 112 7.81 -0.67 3.33
C ALA A 112 7.08 0.67 3.28
N SER A 113 5.81 0.71 3.70
CA SER A 113 5.02 1.94 3.74
C SER A 113 5.62 3.02 4.65
N ILE A 114 6.23 2.65 5.78
CA ILE A 114 6.87 3.60 6.70
C ILE A 114 8.22 4.04 6.13
N PHE A 115 9.05 3.08 5.71
CA PHE A 115 10.37 3.35 5.16
C PHE A 115 10.33 4.13 3.85
N PHE A 116 9.24 4.05 3.09
CA PHE A 116 9.02 4.80 1.86
C PHE A 116 9.18 6.32 2.03
N PHE A 117 8.84 6.87 3.18
CA PHE A 117 8.95 8.31 3.41
C PHE A 117 10.41 8.79 3.45
N VAL A 118 11.35 7.93 3.83
CA VAL A 118 12.78 8.27 3.92
C VAL A 118 13.36 8.67 2.55
N PRO A 119 13.27 7.85 1.48
CA PRO A 119 13.75 8.25 0.17
C PRO A 119 12.95 9.43 -0.40
N VAL A 120 11.65 9.55 -0.14
CA VAL A 120 10.86 10.69 -0.62
C VAL A 120 11.36 12.01 -0.02
N ILE A 121 11.57 12.06 1.29
CA ILE A 121 12.09 13.26 1.98
C ILE A 121 13.51 13.60 1.49
N ARG A 122 14.35 12.58 1.23
CA ARG A 122 15.72 12.77 0.76
C ARG A 122 15.80 13.23 -0.70
N LEU A 123 14.92 12.72 -1.55
CA LEU A 123 14.99 12.90 -3.01
C LEU A 123 14.16 14.09 -3.50
N MET A 124 13.14 14.52 -2.77
CA MET A 124 12.33 15.68 -3.16
C MET A 124 12.91 16.98 -2.60
N PRO A 125 13.10 18.03 -3.42
CA PRO A 125 13.48 19.35 -2.93
C PRO A 125 12.35 19.99 -2.13
N ASP A 126 12.67 20.94 -1.24
CA ASP A 126 11.73 21.63 -0.34
C ASP A 126 10.56 22.31 -1.08
N THR A 127 10.79 22.69 -2.34
CA THR A 127 9.76 23.22 -3.24
C THR A 127 9.72 22.41 -4.53
N VAL A 128 8.64 21.66 -4.75
CA VAL A 128 8.38 20.90 -5.98
C VAL A 128 7.17 21.48 -6.70
N THR A 129 7.32 21.81 -7.97
CA THR A 129 6.16 21.99 -8.85
C THR A 129 5.60 20.62 -9.18
N ILE A 130 4.35 20.34 -8.79
CA ILE A 130 3.70 19.07 -9.12
C ILE A 130 3.51 19.04 -10.64
N THR A 131 4.36 18.26 -11.30
CA THR A 131 4.28 17.96 -12.73
C THR A 131 3.96 16.49 -12.92
N TRP A 132 3.42 16.11 -14.07
CA TRP A 132 3.13 14.71 -14.39
C TRP A 132 4.34 13.77 -14.22
N HIS A 133 5.55 14.30 -14.39
CA HIS A 133 6.81 13.55 -14.20
C HIS A 133 7.18 13.30 -12.74
N SER A 134 6.53 13.93 -11.77
CA SER A 134 6.86 13.78 -10.34
C SER A 134 5.73 13.09 -9.54
N VAL A 135 4.71 12.60 -10.24
CA VAL A 135 3.49 12.04 -9.63
C VAL A 135 3.72 10.60 -9.11
N ALA A 136 4.64 9.84 -9.70
CA ALA A 136 4.86 8.44 -9.34
C ALA A 136 5.10 8.21 -7.83
N PRO A 137 6.03 8.90 -7.14
CA PRO A 137 6.25 8.71 -5.70
C PRO A 137 5.01 9.06 -4.86
N ILE A 138 4.20 10.05 -5.29
CA ILE A 138 2.94 10.39 -4.62
C ILE A 138 1.95 9.22 -4.77
N VAL A 139 1.79 8.68 -5.97
CA VAL A 139 0.88 7.55 -6.22
C VAL A 139 1.34 6.30 -5.46
N VAL A 140 2.64 6.02 -5.42
CA VAL A 140 3.20 4.90 -4.63
C VAL A 140 2.89 5.10 -3.14
N SER A 141 3.04 6.31 -2.60
CA SER A 141 2.71 6.58 -1.20
C SER A 141 1.24 6.26 -0.88
N LEU A 142 0.32 6.69 -1.76
CA LEU A 142 -1.10 6.45 -1.60
C LEU A 142 -1.45 4.96 -1.72
N LEU A 143 -0.80 4.26 -2.66
CA LEU A 143 -0.96 2.82 -2.84
C LEU A 143 -0.47 2.05 -1.60
N LEU A 144 0.73 2.35 -1.09
CA LEU A 144 1.29 1.67 0.08
C LEU A 144 0.45 1.92 1.33
N LEU A 145 0.01 3.17 1.55
CA LEU A 145 -0.89 3.53 2.65
C LEU A 145 -2.25 2.82 2.55
N THR A 146 -2.83 2.78 1.36
CA THR A 146 -4.08 2.05 1.11
C THR A 146 -3.87 0.54 1.30
N GLY A 147 -2.72 0.02 0.88
CA GLY A 147 -2.30 -1.36 1.09
C GLY A 147 -2.27 -1.75 2.56
N ASN A 148 -1.84 -0.85 3.46
CA ASN A 148 -1.88 -1.10 4.91
C ASN A 148 -3.29 -1.48 5.39
N VAL A 149 -4.33 -0.85 4.85
CA VAL A 149 -5.73 -1.17 5.20
C VAL A 149 -6.05 -2.62 4.82
N PHE A 150 -5.79 -3.00 3.56
CA PHE A 150 -6.05 -4.37 3.08
C PHE A 150 -5.23 -5.42 3.82
N VAL A 151 -3.98 -5.10 4.12
CA VAL A 151 -3.04 -5.95 4.84
C VAL A 151 -3.46 -6.15 6.30
N LEU A 152 -3.90 -5.10 6.98
CA LEU A 152 -4.45 -5.21 8.34
C LEU A 152 -5.75 -6.02 8.37
N MET A 153 -6.60 -5.86 7.36
CA MET A 153 -7.81 -6.66 7.21
C MET A 153 -7.49 -8.14 6.94
N LEU A 154 -6.48 -8.43 6.12
CA LEU A 154 -5.97 -9.78 5.91
C LEU A 154 -5.46 -10.38 7.22
N TRP A 155 -4.65 -9.62 7.96
CA TRP A 155 -4.14 -10.05 9.27
C TRP A 155 -5.28 -10.37 10.24
N HIS A 156 -6.29 -9.51 10.32
CA HIS A 156 -7.46 -9.73 11.16
C HIS A 156 -8.21 -11.02 10.78
N GLN A 157 -8.43 -11.26 9.49
CA GLN A 157 -9.07 -12.48 8.98
C GLN A 157 -8.26 -13.74 9.31
N LEU A 158 -6.93 -13.67 9.26
CA LEU A 158 -6.04 -14.76 9.69
C LEU A 158 -6.19 -15.05 11.19
N GLN A 159 -6.28 -14.02 12.03
CA GLN A 159 -6.52 -14.18 13.48
C GLN A 159 -7.88 -14.83 13.78
N LEU A 160 -8.94 -14.47 13.06
CA LEU A 160 -10.25 -15.09 13.21
C LEU A 160 -10.21 -16.59 12.88
N LYS A 161 -9.50 -16.97 11.80
CA LYS A 161 -9.28 -18.39 11.42
C LYS A 161 -8.55 -19.18 12.52
N GLU A 162 -7.54 -18.58 13.14
CA GLU A 162 -6.79 -19.20 14.24
C GLU A 162 -7.65 -19.41 15.48
N LYS A 163 -8.45 -18.41 15.87
CA LYS A 163 -9.39 -18.50 17.00
C LYS A 163 -10.44 -19.60 16.79
N GLY A 164 -11.03 -19.68 15.59
CA GLY A 164 -12.00 -20.72 15.24
C GLY A 164 -11.41 -22.14 15.33
N LYS A 165 -10.20 -22.35 14.80
CA LYS A 165 -9.49 -23.63 14.90
C LYS A 165 -9.20 -24.04 16.35
N ARG A 166 -8.78 -23.11 17.20
CA ARG A 166 -8.49 -23.38 18.62
C ARG A 166 -9.76 -23.70 19.42
N SER A 167 -10.89 -23.06 19.11
CA SER A 167 -12.17 -23.35 19.75
C SER A 167 -12.71 -24.73 19.38
N HIS A 168 -12.46 -25.21 18.16
CA HIS A 168 -12.93 -26.52 17.73
C HIS A 168 -12.07 -27.66 18.30
N LYS A 169 -10.76 -27.44 18.51
CA LYS A 169 -9.84 -28.42 19.11
C LYS A 169 -10.01 -28.58 20.64
N ARG A 170 -10.81 -27.72 21.28
CA ARG A 170 -11.13 -27.76 22.73
C ARG A 170 -12.49 -28.41 23.03
N LYS A 171 -13.25 -28.78 22.00
CA LYS A 171 -14.46 -29.60 22.11
C LYS A 171 -14.11 -31.03 21.70
#